data_AF-A0A7C7K424-F1
#
_entry.id   AF-A0A7C7K424-F1
#
_cell.length_a   1.000
_cell.length_b   1.000
_cell.length_c   1.000
_cell.angle_alpha   90.00
_cell.angle_beta   90.00
_cell.angle_gamma   90.00
#
_symmetry.space_group_name_H-M   'P 1'
#
loop_
_entity.id
_entity.type
_entity.pdbx_description
1 polymer ?
#
loop_
_entity_poly.entity_id
_entity_poly.type
_entity_poly.pdbx_seq_one_letter_code
_entity_poly.pdbx_strand_id
1 'polypeptide(L)'
;MDEQYVWLVWSLAFLIPWLAVYLITPTYRSVMLKASSITMLFGFTEPLFVPDYWSPPSMFNLALKTGFDIESLIFCFGIGGIGAVAYNVITGQKLQTMPLAIRLSKRHAHHILAVTTPFILFPILMLWEWNPIYPAIIAMVAGGIANSLCRTDLALKSIWGSALFLIYYSVFVLGLE
;
A
#
# COMPACT_ATOMS: atom_id res chain seq x y z
N MET A 1 16.52 3.31 -23.30
CA MET A 1 15.49 4.23 -22.79
C MET A 1 16.21 5.15 -21.83
N ASP A 2 15.96 6.45 -21.87
CA ASP A 2 16.60 7.39 -20.94
C ASP A 2 16.16 7.04 -19.50
N GLU A 3 17.10 7.05 -18.54
CA GLU A 3 16.87 6.54 -17.18
C GLU A 3 15.71 7.28 -16.50
N GLN A 4 15.51 8.56 -16.86
CA GLN A 4 14.42 9.40 -16.36
C GLN A 4 13.00 8.89 -16.67
N TYR A 5 12.82 8.02 -17.66
CA TYR A 5 11.50 7.47 -18.02
C TYR A 5 11.25 6.09 -17.46
N VAL A 6 12.28 5.41 -16.93
CA VAL A 6 12.17 4.03 -16.42
C VAL A 6 11.12 3.98 -15.31
N TRP A 7 11.22 4.88 -14.33
CA TRP A 7 10.31 4.93 -13.18
C TRP A 7 8.87 5.24 -13.58
N LEU A 8 8.67 6.18 -14.51
CA LEU A 8 7.34 6.47 -15.03
C LEU A 8 6.72 5.27 -15.74
N VAL A 9 7.48 4.63 -16.63
CA VAL A 9 7.01 3.45 -17.38
C VAL A 9 6.60 2.33 -16.44
N TRP A 10 7.41 2.06 -15.41
CA TRP A 10 7.10 1.04 -14.42
C TRP A 10 5.92 1.41 -13.53
N SER A 11 5.81 2.65 -13.07
CA SER A 11 4.63 3.13 -12.33
C SER A 11 3.35 2.99 -13.17
N LEU A 12 3.40 3.29 -14.46
CA LEU A 12 2.28 3.05 -15.39
C LEU A 12 2.01 1.56 -15.61
N ALA A 13 3.03 0.71 -15.62
CA ALA A 13 2.87 -0.73 -15.76
C ALA A 13 2.05 -1.33 -14.60
N PHE A 14 2.14 -0.79 -13.38
CA PHE A 14 1.28 -1.19 -12.26
C PHE A 14 -0.22 -0.90 -12.50
N LEU A 15 -0.56 0.03 -13.41
CA LEU A 15 -1.95 0.31 -13.78
C LEU A 15 -2.54 -0.75 -14.71
N ILE A 16 -1.73 -1.53 -15.44
CA ILE A 16 -2.20 -2.58 -16.35
C ILE A 16 -2.97 -3.68 -15.59
N PRO A 17 -2.40 -4.36 -14.58
CA PRO A 17 -3.13 -5.35 -13.80
C PRO A 17 -4.27 -4.71 -13.00
N TRP A 18 -4.08 -3.47 -12.51
CA TRP A 18 -5.17 -2.72 -11.86
C TRP A 18 -6.37 -2.56 -12.78
N LEU A 19 -6.16 -2.11 -14.03
CA LEU A 19 -7.21 -1.89 -15.01
C LEU A 19 -7.85 -3.22 -15.43
N ALA A 20 -7.05 -4.27 -15.64
CA ALA A 20 -7.55 -5.60 -15.96
C ALA A 20 -8.52 -6.11 -14.87
N VAL A 21 -8.11 -6.05 -13.59
CA VAL A 21 -8.96 -6.48 -12.47
C VAL A 21 -10.20 -5.58 -12.36
N TYR A 22 -10.05 -4.26 -12.53
CA TYR A 22 -11.15 -3.30 -12.49
C TYR A 22 -12.22 -3.60 -13.55
N LEU A 23 -11.80 -3.93 -14.77
CA LEU A 23 -12.71 -4.24 -15.88
C LEU A 23 -13.41 -5.59 -15.67
N ILE A 24 -12.66 -6.63 -15.29
CA ILE A 24 -13.15 -8.01 -15.11
C ILE A 24 -14.04 -8.17 -13.88
N THR A 25 -13.84 -7.35 -12.84
CA THR A 25 -14.55 -7.52 -11.55
C THR A 25 -15.40 -6.31 -11.14
N PRO A 26 -16.57 -6.08 -11.79
CA PRO A 26 -17.47 -4.96 -11.49
C PRO A 26 -17.83 -4.83 -10.01
N THR A 27 -17.97 -5.95 -9.30
CA THR A 27 -18.33 -6.01 -7.87
C THR A 27 -17.32 -5.29 -6.97
N TYR A 28 -16.04 -5.23 -7.34
CA TYR A 28 -14.99 -4.65 -6.50
C TYR A 28 -14.59 -3.22 -6.90
N ARG A 29 -15.12 -2.66 -7.99
CA ARG A 29 -14.71 -1.35 -8.54
C ARG A 29 -14.75 -0.21 -7.53
N SER A 30 -15.82 -0.13 -6.73
CA SER A 30 -15.96 0.92 -5.71
C SER A 30 -14.89 0.81 -4.62
N VAL A 31 -14.52 -0.41 -4.23
CA VAL A 31 -13.46 -0.64 -3.24
C VAL A 31 -12.10 -0.37 -3.84
N MET A 32 -11.83 -0.82 -5.07
CA MET A 32 -10.58 -0.54 -5.76
C MET A 32 -10.33 0.97 -5.89
N LEU A 33 -11.33 1.74 -6.35
CA LEU A 33 -11.18 3.19 -6.49
C LEU A 33 -10.92 3.86 -5.14
N LYS A 34 -11.69 3.52 -4.09
CA LYS A 34 -11.49 4.11 -2.76
C LYS A 34 -10.11 3.76 -2.18
N ALA A 35 -9.72 2.49 -2.27
CA ALA A 35 -8.42 2.03 -1.77
C ALA A 35 -7.29 2.71 -2.54
N SER A 36 -7.32 2.71 -3.87
CA SER A 36 -6.34 3.39 -4.72
C SER A 36 -6.24 4.89 -4.42
N SER A 37 -7.37 5.60 -4.31
CA SER A 37 -7.35 7.04 -4.01
C SER A 37 -6.78 7.35 -2.63
N ILE A 38 -7.08 6.53 -1.61
CA ILE A 38 -6.51 6.71 -0.27
C ILE A 38 -5.01 6.39 -0.30
N THR A 39 -4.63 5.26 -0.91
CA THR A 39 -3.22 4.83 -0.97
C THR A 39 -2.37 5.81 -1.78
N MET A 40 -2.91 6.39 -2.85
CA MET A 40 -2.25 7.41 -3.65
C MET A 40 -1.71 8.57 -2.80
N LEU A 41 -2.39 8.93 -1.70
CA LEU A 41 -1.93 10.01 -0.81
C LEU A 41 -0.59 9.71 -0.15
N PHE A 42 -0.19 8.45 -0.02
CA PHE A 42 1.15 8.11 0.47
C PHE A 42 2.25 8.53 -0.51
N GLY A 43 1.96 8.75 -1.79
CA GLY A 43 2.95 9.32 -2.72
C GLY A 43 3.38 10.74 -2.32
N PHE A 44 2.56 11.48 -1.55
CA PHE A 44 2.98 12.77 -0.98
C PHE A 44 4.00 12.64 0.16
N THR A 45 4.25 11.41 0.65
CA THR A 45 5.26 11.16 1.68
C THR A 45 6.66 10.90 1.10
N GLU A 46 6.82 10.88 -0.23
CA GLU A 46 8.11 10.75 -0.93
C GLU A 46 9.23 11.65 -0.38
N PRO A 47 8.96 12.93 0.00
CA PRO A 47 10.01 13.80 0.55
C PRO A 47 10.58 13.35 1.90
N LEU A 48 9.95 12.39 2.58
CA LEU A 48 10.48 11.79 3.80
C LEU A 48 11.50 10.68 3.51
N PHE A 49 11.56 10.20 2.28
CA PHE A 49 12.42 9.09 1.84
C PHE A 49 13.53 9.56 0.90
N VAL A 50 13.28 10.58 0.09
CA VAL A 50 14.29 11.16 -0.81
C VAL A 50 15.05 12.27 -0.09
N PRO A 51 16.40 12.30 -0.12
CA PRO A 51 17.31 11.36 -0.77
C PRO A 51 17.82 10.21 0.13
N ASP A 52 17.53 10.26 1.44
CA ASP A 52 18.20 9.44 2.47
C ASP A 52 18.00 7.92 2.31
N TYR A 53 16.82 7.51 1.86
CA TYR A 53 16.53 6.11 1.52
C TYR A 53 16.94 5.78 0.09
N TRP A 54 16.50 6.61 -0.86
CA TRP A 54 16.60 6.34 -2.28
C TRP A 54 16.54 7.65 -3.08
N SER A 55 17.11 7.68 -4.28
CA SER A 55 17.20 8.88 -5.14
C SER A 55 17.02 8.51 -6.62
N PRO A 56 15.79 8.39 -7.13
CA PRO A 56 15.55 8.01 -8.52
C PRO A 56 15.79 9.20 -9.46
N PRO A 57 16.34 8.97 -10.66
CA PRO A 57 16.19 9.92 -11.76
C PRO A 57 14.71 9.95 -12.18
N SER A 58 13.89 10.78 -11.56
CA SER A 58 12.46 10.91 -11.90
C SER A 58 12.23 11.88 -13.06
N MET A 59 11.02 11.87 -13.64
CA MET A 59 10.64 12.81 -14.70
C MET A 59 10.93 14.25 -14.30
N PHE A 60 11.60 14.99 -15.19
CA PHE A 60 12.05 16.38 -14.99
C PHE A 60 13.05 16.58 -13.83
N ASN A 61 13.62 15.50 -13.29
CA ASN A 61 14.44 15.48 -12.08
C ASN A 61 13.71 16.08 -10.87
N LEU A 62 12.38 15.87 -10.76
CA LEU A 62 11.59 16.43 -9.66
C LEU A 62 12.02 15.88 -8.30
N ALA A 63 12.36 14.59 -8.21
CA ALA A 63 12.77 13.96 -6.96
C ALA A 63 14.05 14.62 -6.43
N LEU A 64 15.04 14.85 -7.29
CA LEU A 64 16.28 15.50 -6.92
C LEU A 64 16.11 17.00 -6.62
N LYS A 65 15.15 17.67 -7.26
CA LYS A 65 14.91 19.11 -7.06
C LYS A 65 14.00 19.43 -5.87
N THR A 66 13.05 18.55 -5.56
CA THR A 66 11.94 18.83 -4.64
C THR A 66 11.72 17.74 -3.60
N GLY A 67 12.39 16.59 -3.71
CA GLY A 67 12.12 15.40 -2.90
C GLY A 67 10.84 14.66 -3.29
N PHE A 68 10.15 15.07 -4.35
CA PHE A 68 8.85 14.54 -4.76
C PHE A 68 8.84 14.14 -6.23
N ASP A 69 8.07 13.12 -6.57
CA ASP A 69 7.81 12.71 -7.95
C ASP A 69 6.32 12.36 -8.18
N ILE A 70 5.88 12.41 -9.44
CA ILE A 70 4.49 12.11 -9.79
C ILE A 70 4.29 10.59 -9.87
N GLU A 71 5.38 9.89 -10.17
CA GLU A 71 5.51 8.46 -10.28
C GLU A 71 5.08 7.75 -8.99
N SER A 72 5.41 8.27 -7.81
CA SER A 72 4.95 7.71 -6.54
C SER A 72 3.44 7.79 -6.36
N LEU A 73 2.76 8.85 -6.84
CA LEU A 73 1.29 8.90 -6.81
C LEU A 73 0.67 7.80 -7.68
N ILE A 74 1.20 7.62 -8.90
CA ILE A 74 0.72 6.62 -9.85
C ILE A 74 0.96 5.21 -9.30
N PHE A 75 2.17 4.95 -8.81
CA PHE A 75 2.56 3.69 -8.19
C PHE A 75 1.64 3.34 -7.02
N CYS A 76 1.52 4.25 -6.04
CA CYS A 76 0.66 4.08 -4.87
C CYS A 76 -0.82 3.84 -5.25
N PHE A 77 -1.33 4.53 -6.28
CA PHE A 77 -2.67 4.29 -6.81
C PHE A 77 -2.82 2.86 -7.33
N GLY A 78 -1.89 2.40 -8.18
CA GLY A 78 -1.93 1.07 -8.78
C GLY A 78 -1.87 -0.05 -7.74
N ILE A 79 -0.94 0.04 -6.79
CA ILE A 79 -0.79 -0.99 -5.76
C ILE A 79 -1.95 -1.01 -4.75
N GLY A 80 -2.53 0.16 -4.41
CA GLY A 80 -3.57 0.27 -3.39
C GLY A 80 -4.83 -0.52 -3.74
N GLY A 81 -5.28 -0.40 -4.99
CA GLY A 81 -6.47 -1.10 -5.47
C GLY A 81 -6.25 -2.61 -5.54
N ILE A 82 -5.13 -3.06 -6.09
CA ILE A 82 -4.77 -4.48 -6.18
C ILE A 82 -4.61 -5.08 -4.79
N GLY A 83 -3.85 -4.44 -3.90
CA GLY A 83 -3.64 -4.91 -2.53
C GLY A 83 -4.94 -5.09 -1.74
N ALA A 84 -5.95 -4.25 -2.00
CA ALA A 84 -7.24 -4.34 -1.31
C ALA A 84 -8.13 -5.49 -1.80
N VAL A 85 -7.98 -5.96 -3.05
CA VAL A 85 -8.95 -6.89 -3.66
C VAL A 85 -8.34 -8.19 -4.17
N ALA A 86 -7.02 -8.29 -4.36
CA ALA A 86 -6.36 -9.45 -4.97
C ALA A 86 -6.78 -10.77 -4.31
N TYR A 87 -6.74 -10.84 -2.97
CA TYR A 87 -7.18 -12.02 -2.23
C TYR A 87 -8.65 -12.39 -2.52
N ASN A 88 -9.56 -11.41 -2.50
CA ASN A 88 -11.00 -11.63 -2.72
C ASN A 88 -11.30 -12.04 -4.16
N VAL A 89 -10.58 -11.49 -5.12
CA VAL A 89 -10.69 -11.84 -6.54
C VAL A 89 -10.24 -13.28 -6.77
N ILE A 90 -9.08 -13.67 -6.24
CA ILE A 90 -8.52 -15.02 -6.43
C ILE A 90 -9.36 -16.08 -5.69
N THR A 91 -9.83 -15.77 -4.49
CA THR A 91 -10.62 -16.73 -3.68
C THR A 91 -12.12 -16.69 -3.95
N GLY A 92 -12.60 -15.76 -4.79
CA GLY A 92 -14.02 -15.56 -5.06
C GLY A 92 -14.83 -15.06 -3.85
N GLN A 93 -14.18 -14.60 -2.78
CA GLN A 93 -14.87 -14.15 -1.57
C GLN A 93 -15.53 -12.79 -1.74
N LYS A 94 -16.83 -12.72 -1.44
CA LYS A 94 -17.58 -11.47 -1.47
C LYS A 94 -17.32 -10.63 -0.23
N LEU A 95 -17.27 -9.31 -0.42
CA LEU A 95 -17.27 -8.36 0.68
C LEU A 95 -18.60 -8.44 1.42
N GLN A 96 -18.52 -8.61 2.74
CA GLN A 96 -19.69 -8.70 3.61
C GLN A 96 -19.69 -7.57 4.62
N THR A 97 -20.88 -7.07 4.94
CA THR A 97 -21.07 -6.12 6.03
C THR A 97 -20.77 -6.79 7.36
N MET A 98 -20.03 -6.10 8.23
CA MET A 98 -19.71 -6.62 9.56
C MET A 98 -20.99 -6.76 10.42
N PRO A 99 -21.23 -7.92 11.06
CA PRO A 99 -22.32 -8.08 12.01
C PRO A 99 -22.23 -7.12 13.20
N LEU A 100 -23.37 -6.61 13.66
CA LEU A 100 -23.44 -5.65 14.77
C LEU A 100 -22.83 -6.22 16.08
N ALA A 101 -23.02 -7.51 16.35
CA ALA A 101 -22.48 -8.17 17.54
C ALA A 101 -20.94 -8.13 17.58
N ILE A 102 -20.27 -8.26 16.43
CA ILE A 102 -18.81 -8.16 16.34
C ILE A 102 -18.37 -6.70 16.53
N ARG A 103 -19.13 -5.74 15.96
CA ARG A 103 -18.87 -4.31 16.10
C ARG A 103 -18.95 -3.83 17.57
N LEU A 104 -19.83 -4.42 18.36
CA LEU A 104 -19.98 -4.09 19.79
C LEU A 104 -19.02 -4.87 20.71
N SER A 105 -18.18 -5.74 20.15
CA SER A 105 -17.23 -6.52 20.94
C SER A 105 -16.12 -5.64 21.54
N LYS A 106 -15.60 -6.05 22.71
CA LYS A 106 -14.49 -5.35 23.38
C LYS A 106 -13.24 -5.21 22.50
N ARG A 107 -12.96 -6.18 21.62
CA ARG A 107 -11.83 -6.11 20.69
C ARG A 107 -11.99 -4.98 19.67
N HIS A 108 -13.21 -4.74 19.21
CA HIS A 108 -13.48 -3.67 18.25
C HIS A 108 -13.40 -2.27 18.86
N ALA A 109 -13.47 -2.14 20.19
CA ALA A 109 -13.20 -0.86 20.87
C ALA A 109 -11.79 -0.32 20.56
N HIS A 110 -10.83 -1.22 20.27
CA HIS A 110 -9.45 -0.86 19.89
C HIS A 110 -9.24 -0.73 18.38
N HIS A 111 -10.29 -0.78 17.56
CA HIS A 111 -10.15 -0.75 16.10
C HIS A 111 -9.52 0.55 15.60
N ILE A 112 -9.94 1.70 16.14
CA ILE A 112 -9.35 2.99 15.74
C ILE A 112 -7.86 2.98 16.03
N LEU A 113 -7.45 2.52 17.23
CA LEU A 113 -6.04 2.39 17.60
C LEU A 113 -5.27 1.45 16.66
N ALA A 114 -5.87 0.31 16.29
CA ALA A 114 -5.26 -0.64 15.38
C ALA A 114 -5.02 -0.05 13.98
N VAL A 115 -5.98 0.70 13.45
CA VAL A 115 -5.86 1.37 12.14
C VAL A 115 -4.89 2.55 12.20
N THR A 116 -4.85 3.31 13.31
CA THR A 116 -3.96 4.47 13.46
C THR A 116 -2.54 4.09 13.89
N THR A 117 -2.28 2.83 14.23
CA THR A 117 -0.97 2.36 14.74
C THR A 117 0.21 2.79 13.85
N PRO A 118 0.21 2.59 12.51
CA PRO A 118 1.33 3.05 11.67
C PRO A 118 1.55 4.56 11.73
N PHE A 119 0.48 5.34 11.75
CA PHE A 119 0.53 6.81 11.76
C PHE A 119 1.01 7.39 13.09
N ILE A 120 0.88 6.64 14.19
CA ILE A 120 1.43 7.01 15.50
C ILE A 120 2.87 6.55 15.60
N LEU A 121 3.15 5.30 15.23
CA LEU A 121 4.45 4.70 15.44
C LEU A 121 5.52 5.28 14.51
N PHE A 122 5.17 5.59 13.25
CA PHE A 122 6.13 6.12 12.28
C PHE A 122 6.76 7.45 12.74
N PRO A 123 6.01 8.51 13.11
CA PRO A 123 6.61 9.75 13.61
C PRO A 123 7.47 9.56 14.87
N ILE A 124 7.10 8.64 15.75
CA ILE A 124 7.90 8.33 16.96
C ILE A 124 9.23 7.71 16.56
N LEU A 125 9.22 6.75 15.64
CA LEU A 125 10.43 6.08 15.15
C LEU A 125 11.33 7.04 14.36
N MET A 126 10.76 8.03 13.68
CA MET A 126 11.50 9.07 12.96
C MET A 126 12.25 10.05 13.88
N LEU A 127 12.12 9.95 15.21
CA LEU A 127 12.91 10.75 16.16
C LEU A 127 14.39 10.30 16.24
N TRP A 128 14.74 9.18 15.62
CA TRP A 128 16.11 8.66 15.55
C TRP A 128 16.73 8.88 14.16
N GLU A 129 18.05 8.99 14.10
CA GLU A 129 18.85 9.21 12.88
C GLU A 129 19.15 7.88 12.15
N TRP A 130 18.12 7.27 11.58
CA TRP A 130 18.23 6.05 10.78
C TRP A 130 17.46 6.20 9.47
N ASN A 131 17.80 5.34 8.50
CA ASN A 131 17.20 5.37 7.18
C ASN A 131 15.65 5.24 7.28
N PRO A 132 14.88 6.18 6.70
CA PRO A 132 13.42 6.26 6.85
C PRO A 132 12.64 4.99 6.45
N ILE A 133 13.24 4.12 5.63
CA ILE A 133 12.64 2.83 5.25
C ILE A 133 12.42 1.91 6.46
N TYR A 134 13.30 1.92 7.45
CA TYR A 134 13.19 1.03 8.61
C TYR A 134 12.02 1.43 9.53
N PRO A 135 11.87 2.71 9.93
CA PRO A 135 10.64 3.22 10.56
C PRO A 135 9.37 2.85 9.82
N ALA A 136 9.35 3.02 8.49
CA ALA A 136 8.17 2.74 7.68
C ALA A 136 7.79 1.26 7.73
N ILE A 137 8.76 0.35 7.53
CA ILE A 137 8.53 -1.10 7.61
C ILE A 137 8.02 -1.48 9.00
N ILE A 138 8.67 -1.03 10.07
CA ILE A 138 8.29 -1.38 11.45
C ILE A 138 6.88 -0.86 11.76
N ALA A 139 6.56 0.38 11.37
CA ALA A 139 5.24 0.97 11.55
C ALA A 139 4.14 0.19 10.82
N MET A 140 4.38 -0.20 9.57
CA MET A 140 3.43 -0.96 8.75
C MET A 140 3.24 -2.39 9.27
N VAL A 141 4.31 -3.06 9.69
CA VAL A 141 4.23 -4.40 10.31
C VAL A 141 3.47 -4.33 11.64
N ALA A 142 3.76 -3.34 12.50
CA ALA A 142 3.04 -3.15 13.75
C ALA A 142 1.55 -2.89 13.53
N GLY A 143 1.18 -2.07 12.55
CA GLY A 143 -0.22 -1.87 12.16
C GLY A 143 -0.88 -3.12 11.61
N GLY A 144 -0.17 -3.92 10.81
CA GLY A 144 -0.65 -5.21 10.32
C GLY A 144 -0.94 -6.21 11.46
N ILE A 145 -0.04 -6.28 12.45
CA ILE A 145 -0.22 -7.09 13.66
C ILE A 145 -1.40 -6.56 14.47
N ALA A 146 -1.48 -5.25 14.75
CA ALA A 146 -2.55 -4.65 15.52
C ALA A 146 -3.93 -4.90 14.89
N ASN A 147 -4.04 -4.75 13.57
CA ASN A 147 -5.27 -5.05 12.84
C ASN A 147 -5.61 -6.54 12.87
N SER A 148 -4.63 -7.44 12.74
CA SER A 148 -4.84 -8.88 12.80
C SER A 148 -5.28 -9.36 14.19
N LEU A 149 -4.76 -8.74 15.26
CA LEU A 149 -5.19 -9.00 16.65
C LEU A 149 -6.60 -8.46 16.94
N CYS A 150 -6.96 -7.30 16.38
CA CYS A 150 -8.29 -6.73 16.49
C CYS A 150 -9.34 -7.55 15.69
N ARG A 151 -8.96 -8.02 14.50
CA ARG A 151 -9.81 -8.75 13.54
C ARG A 151 -9.24 -10.14 13.25
N THR A 152 -9.34 -11.02 14.25
CA THR A 152 -8.83 -12.40 14.14
C THR A 152 -9.52 -13.21 13.03
N ASP A 153 -10.74 -12.84 12.63
CA ASP A 153 -11.45 -13.44 11.49
C ASP A 153 -10.83 -13.09 10.13
N LEU A 154 -10.09 -11.98 10.05
CA LEU A 154 -9.36 -11.54 8.86
C LEU A 154 -7.88 -11.87 8.92
N ALA A 155 -7.30 -12.15 10.09
CA ALA A 155 -5.85 -12.33 10.27
C ALA A 155 -5.23 -13.29 9.24
N LEU A 156 -5.79 -14.49 9.07
CA LEU A 156 -5.28 -15.46 8.10
C LEU A 156 -5.48 -14.98 6.65
N LYS A 157 -6.59 -14.28 6.36
CA LYS A 157 -6.86 -13.72 5.04
C LYS A 157 -5.88 -12.60 4.71
N SER A 158 -5.52 -11.78 5.69
CA SER A 158 -4.50 -10.74 5.57
C SER A 158 -3.13 -11.32 5.27
N ILE A 159 -2.73 -12.42 5.92
CA ILE A 159 -1.46 -13.11 5.63
C ILE A 159 -1.42 -13.58 4.17
N TRP A 160 -2.48 -14.24 3.69
CA TRP A 160 -2.56 -14.65 2.29
C TRP A 160 -2.59 -13.45 1.33
N GLY A 161 -3.29 -12.37 1.69
CA GLY A 161 -3.27 -11.12 0.93
C GLY A 161 -1.86 -10.51 0.84
N SER A 162 -1.12 -10.47 1.94
CA SER A 162 0.27 -10.00 1.98
C SER A 162 1.19 -10.87 1.14
N ALA A 163 1.05 -12.21 1.20
CA ALA A 163 1.82 -13.12 0.38
C ALA A 163 1.54 -12.93 -1.13
N LEU A 164 0.27 -12.76 -1.50
CA LEU A 164 -0.13 -12.47 -2.89
C LEU A 164 0.46 -11.13 -3.36
N PHE A 165 0.40 -10.10 -2.53
CA PHE A 165 0.98 -8.79 -2.85
C PHE A 165 2.51 -8.86 -2.97
N LEU A 166 3.18 -9.63 -2.11
CA LEU A 166 4.62 -9.84 -2.18
C LEU A 166 5.02 -10.52 -3.51
N ILE A 167 4.30 -11.56 -3.92
CA ILE A 167 4.55 -12.23 -5.21
C ILE A 167 4.34 -11.25 -6.35
N TYR A 168 3.21 -10.53 -6.35
CA TYR A 168 2.90 -9.51 -7.34
C TYR A 168 4.01 -8.47 -7.46
N TYR A 169 4.44 -7.90 -6.34
CA TYR A 169 5.51 -6.90 -6.31
C TYR A 169 6.85 -7.49 -6.77
N SER A 170 7.18 -8.70 -6.35
CA SER A 170 8.44 -9.37 -6.73
C SER A 170 8.53 -9.61 -8.24
N VAL A 171 7.42 -9.95 -8.91
CA VAL A 171 7.40 -10.08 -10.37
C VAL A 171 7.76 -8.76 -11.06
N PHE A 172 7.29 -7.63 -10.54
CA PHE A 172 7.64 -6.32 -11.08
C PHE A 172 9.11 -5.99 -10.84
N VAL A 173 9.63 -6.24 -9.64
CA VAL A 173 11.05 -6.01 -9.30
C VAL A 173 11.97 -6.88 -10.16
N LEU A 174 11.66 -8.17 -10.34
CA LEU A 174 12.45 -9.06 -11.20
C LEU A 174 12.38 -8.68 -12.69
N GLY A 175 11.33 -7.98 -13.12
CA GLY A 175 11.24 -7.46 -14.48
C GLY A 175 12.05 -6.18 -14.72
N LEU A 176 12.46 -5.49 -13.65
CA LEU A 176 13.31 -4.29 -13.69
C LEU A 176 14.81 -4.63 -13.85
N GLU A 177 15.22 -5.84 -13.45
CA GLU A 177 16.59 -6.39 -13.63
C GLU A 177 16.87 -6.81 -15.07
#